data_AF-A0A7T0C1E2-F1
#
_entry.id   AF-A0A7T0C1E2-F1
#
_cell.length_a   1.000
_cell.length_b   1.000
_cell.length_c   1.000
_cell.angle_alpha   90.00
_cell.angle_beta   90.00
_cell.angle_gamma   90.00
#
_symmetry.space_group_name_H-M   'P 1'
#
loop_
_entity.id
_entity.type
_entity.pdbx_description
1 polymer ?
#
loop_
_entity_poly.entity_id
_entity_poly.type
_entity_poly.pdbx_seq_one_letter_code
_entity_poly.pdbx_strand_id
1 'polypeptide(L)'
;MNNVDEIDFRDPLTAFLADKTMSVPMGQALIFVILICLCMLFMRFRLGLLISYMFVYYWGFVFNRSYFVDILGDTTTGLYLYTFSGFIMLALAAVGLLKTAR
;
A
#
# COMPACT_ATOMS: atom_id res chain seq x y z
N MET A 1 -28.79 -18.69 -35.96
CA MET A 1 -27.32 -18.85 -35.84
C MET A 1 -26.72 -17.46 -35.76
N ASN A 2 -26.57 -16.90 -34.56
CA ASN A 2 -25.70 -15.73 -34.34
C ASN A 2 -24.72 -16.18 -33.27
N ASN A 3 -23.57 -16.66 -33.72
CA ASN A 3 -22.47 -17.14 -32.90
C ASN A 3 -21.22 -16.54 -33.51
N VAL A 4 -20.85 -15.36 -33.01
CA VAL A 4 -19.47 -14.98 -32.69
C VAL A 4 -19.65 -13.86 -31.68
N ASP A 5 -19.70 -14.21 -30.39
CA ASP A 5 -19.44 -13.26 -29.32
C ASP A 5 -18.01 -12.77 -29.56
N GLU A 6 -17.87 -11.58 -30.13
CA GLU A 6 -16.63 -10.82 -30.14
C GLU A 6 -16.20 -10.74 -28.68
N ILE A 7 -15.18 -11.52 -28.30
CA ILE A 7 -14.60 -11.45 -26.96
C ILE A 7 -13.99 -10.07 -26.86
N ASP A 8 -14.79 -9.10 -26.41
CA ASP A 8 -14.38 -7.73 -26.21
C ASP A 8 -13.42 -7.73 -25.01
N PHE A 9 -12.13 -7.81 -25.30
CA PHE A 9 -11.06 -7.73 -24.31
C PHE A 9 -11.10 -6.42 -23.50
N ARG A 10 -11.94 -5.43 -23.88
CA ARG A 10 -12.20 -4.24 -23.09
C ARG A 10 -12.98 -4.62 -21.83
N ASP A 11 -13.99 -5.48 -21.89
CA ASP A 11 -14.82 -5.86 -20.74
C ASP A 11 -14.03 -6.37 -19.53
N PRO A 12 -13.09 -7.34 -19.65
CA PRO A 12 -12.31 -7.77 -18.50
C PRO A 12 -11.41 -6.65 -17.98
N LEU A 13 -10.80 -5.83 -18.85
CA LEU A 13 -9.95 -4.72 -18.42
C LEU A 13 -10.76 -3.61 -17.73
N THR A 14 -11.91 -3.21 -18.26
CA THR A 14 -12.80 -2.24 -17.59
C THR A 14 -13.42 -2.82 -16.34
N ALA A 15 -13.73 -4.12 -16.29
CA ALA A 15 -14.18 -4.78 -15.08
C ALA A 15 -13.05 -4.78 -14.03
N PHE A 16 -11.81 -5.12 -14.39
CA PHE A 16 -10.64 -5.06 -13.50
C PHE A 16 -10.31 -3.63 -13.04
N LEU A 17 -10.46 -2.63 -13.91
CA LEU A 17 -10.23 -1.21 -13.57
C LEU A 17 -11.39 -0.60 -12.76
N ALA A 18 -12.61 -1.09 -12.97
CA ALA A 18 -13.80 -0.74 -12.19
C ALA A 18 -13.88 -1.52 -10.87
N ASP A 19 -13.15 -2.63 -10.75
CA ASP A 19 -13.10 -3.43 -9.55
C ASP A 19 -12.36 -2.65 -8.47
N LYS A 20 -13.16 -2.09 -7.56
CA LYS A 20 -12.75 -1.18 -6.49
C LYS A 20 -12.13 -1.95 -5.31
N THR A 21 -11.64 -3.15 -5.54
CA THR A 21 -11.12 -4.06 -4.52
C THR A 21 -9.68 -3.73 -4.12
N MET A 22 -8.93 -3.05 -5.00
CA MET A 22 -7.53 -2.66 -4.81
C MET A 22 -7.28 -1.16 -5.03
N SER A 23 -8.31 -0.32 -4.93
CA SER A 23 -8.15 1.12 -5.11
C SER A 23 -7.87 1.81 -3.78
N VAL A 24 -6.77 2.54 -3.68
CA VAL A 24 -6.48 3.47 -2.58
C VAL A 24 -7.53 4.60 -2.61
N PRO A 25 -8.36 4.81 -1.56
CA PRO A 25 -9.12 6.03 -1.38
C PRO A 25 -8.35 7.29 -1.74
N MET A 26 -8.81 7.95 -2.81
CA MET A 26 -8.20 9.15 -3.38
C MET A 26 -7.95 10.25 -2.34
N GLY A 27 -8.84 10.39 -1.35
CA GLY A 27 -8.64 11.35 -0.26
C GLY A 27 -7.41 11.06 0.59
N GLN A 28 -7.12 9.79 0.89
CA GLN A 28 -5.95 9.42 1.68
C GLN A 28 -4.65 9.50 0.87
N ALA A 29 -4.70 9.19 -0.43
CA ALA A 29 -3.58 9.44 -1.34
C ALA A 29 -3.26 10.93 -1.46
N LEU A 30 -4.27 11.79 -1.54
CA LEU A 30 -4.10 13.24 -1.60
C LEU A 30 -3.42 13.79 -0.33
N ILE A 31 -3.88 13.35 0.85
CA ILE A 31 -3.27 13.71 2.14
C ILE A 31 -1.80 13.28 2.19
N PHE A 32 -1.48 12.09 1.71
CA PHE A 32 -0.11 11.59 1.64
C PHE A 32 0.79 12.45 0.74
N VAL A 33 0.31 12.82 -0.44
CA VAL A 33 1.04 13.71 -1.35
C VAL A 33 1.29 15.06 -0.70
N ILE A 34 0.30 15.65 -0.03
CA ILE A 34 0.45 16.92 0.69
C ILE A 34 1.51 16.78 1.80
N LEU A 35 1.47 15.70 2.58
CA LEU A 35 2.44 15.44 3.63
C LEU A 35 3.87 15.28 3.09
N ILE A 36 4.06 14.57 1.98
CA ILE A 36 5.37 14.46 1.31
C ILE A 36 5.84 15.81 0.79
N CYS A 37 4.97 16.58 0.14
CA CYS A 37 5.28 17.91 -0.37
C CYS A 37 5.74 18.83 0.76
N LEU A 38 5.01 18.86 1.88
CA LEU A 38 5.41 19.60 3.08
C LEU A 38 6.77 19.10 3.60
N CYS A 39 6.97 17.79 3.63
CA CYS A 39 8.21 17.23 4.14
C CYS A 39 9.44 17.54 3.27
N MET A 40 9.27 17.59 1.94
CA MET A 40 10.29 18.06 1.02
C MET A 40 10.52 19.57 1.16
N LEU A 41 9.47 20.37 1.35
CA LEU A 41 9.57 21.82 1.54
C LEU A 41 10.40 22.18 2.79
N PHE A 42 10.25 21.42 3.87
CA PHE A 42 11.07 21.59 5.08
C PHE A 42 12.48 20.96 4.96
N MET A 43 12.87 20.43 3.79
CA MET A 43 14.12 19.68 3.54
C MET A 43 14.34 18.51 4.52
N ARG A 44 13.28 18.04 5.18
CA ARG A 44 13.32 16.91 6.12
C ARG A 44 13.06 15.62 5.37
N PHE A 45 13.90 15.31 4.37
CA PHE A 45 13.76 14.12 3.52
C PHE A 45 13.59 12.80 4.30
N ARG A 46 14.15 12.73 5.51
CA ARG A 46 14.08 11.54 6.38
C ARG A 46 12.69 11.31 6.97
N LEU A 47 11.97 12.37 7.33
CA LEU A 47 10.59 12.27 7.80
C LEU A 47 9.66 11.85 6.64
N GLY A 48 9.94 12.33 5.43
CA GLY A 48 9.17 11.97 4.23
C GLY A 48 9.34 10.50 3.87
N LEU A 49 10.53 9.95 4.13
CA LEU A 49 10.80 8.53 4.00
C LEU A 49 9.99 7.71 5.02
N LEU A 50 9.98 8.11 6.29
CA LEU A 50 9.19 7.43 7.32
C LEU A 50 7.69 7.43 6.98
N ILE A 51 7.15 8.58 6.56
CA ILE A 51 5.75 8.73 6.18
C ILE A 51 5.41 7.84 4.97
N SER A 52 6.29 7.79 3.97
CA SER A 52 6.16 6.88 2.81
C SER A 52 6.09 5.42 3.21
N TYR A 53 6.98 4.99 4.11
CA TYR A 53 7.01 3.62 4.60
C TYR A 53 5.75 3.26 5.39
N MET A 54 5.28 4.15 6.27
CA MET A 54 4.03 3.94 7.01
C MET A 54 2.81 3.92 6.09
N PHE A 55 2.80 4.75 5.05
CA PHE A 55 1.72 4.79 4.06
C PHE A 55 1.64 3.47 3.28
N VAL A 56 2.77 2.98 2.76
CA VAL A 56 2.83 1.69 2.05
C VAL A 56 2.41 0.54 2.96
N TYR A 57 2.80 0.55 4.23
CA TYR A 57 2.39 -0.48 5.18
C TYR A 57 0.88 -0.42 5.50
N TYR A 58 0.34 0.78 5.73
CA TYR A 58 -1.09 0.96 6.00
C TYR A 58 -1.96 0.51 4.81
N TRP A 59 -1.60 0.93 3.60
CA TRP A 59 -2.33 0.57 2.39
C TRP A 59 -2.12 -0.87 1.94
N GLY A 60 -0.87 -1.33 1.99
CA GLY A 60 -0.51 -2.69 1.63
C GLY A 60 -1.12 -3.71 2.56
N PHE A 61 -1.19 -3.45 3.87
CA PHE A 61 -1.60 -4.45 4.85
C PHE A 61 -2.95 -4.18 5.50
N VAL A 62 -3.18 -2.97 6.01
CA VAL A 62 -4.38 -2.68 6.82
C VAL A 62 -5.62 -2.66 5.94
N PHE A 63 -5.52 -2.03 4.76
CA PHE A 63 -6.65 -1.93 3.85
C PHE A 63 -6.96 -3.26 3.12
N ASN A 64 -5.91 -4.00 2.75
CA ASN A 64 -6.05 -5.27 2.02
C ASN A 64 -6.03 -6.49 2.94
N ARG A 65 -6.14 -6.31 4.27
CA ARG A 65 -6.08 -7.40 5.26
C ARG A 65 -6.98 -8.56 4.87
N SER A 66 -8.22 -8.26 4.49
CA SER A 66 -9.23 -9.26 4.10
C SER A 66 -8.78 -10.07 2.90
N TYR A 67 -8.19 -9.42 1.89
CA TYR A 67 -7.68 -10.06 0.69
C TYR A 67 -6.45 -10.94 0.98
N PHE A 68 -5.54 -10.47 1.84
CA PHE A 68 -4.39 -11.26 2.28
C PHE A 68 -4.79 -12.47 3.13
N VAL A 69 -5.80 -12.33 4.00
CA VAL A 69 -6.34 -13.44 4.79
C VAL A 69 -6.98 -14.50 3.89
N ASP A 70 -7.65 -14.08 2.82
CA ASP A 70 -8.30 -14.97 1.85
C ASP A 70 -7.27 -15.73 0.99
N ILE A 71 -6.23 -15.05 0.49
CA ILE A 71 -5.15 -15.67 -0.29
C ILE A 71 -4.23 -16.56 0.55
N LEU A 72 -3.91 -16.15 1.78
CA LEU A 72 -3.04 -16.92 2.68
C LEU A 72 -3.79 -18.06 3.38
N GLY A 73 -5.09 -18.21 3.13
CA GLY A 73 -5.91 -19.36 3.50
C GLY A 73 -5.75 -19.79 4.96
N ASP A 74 -6.36 -19.06 5.90
CA ASP A 74 -6.36 -19.33 7.36
C ASP A 74 -4.97 -19.58 8.02
N THR A 75 -3.88 -19.45 7.26
CA THR A 75 -2.53 -19.65 7.76
C THR A 75 -2.11 -18.39 8.49
N THR A 76 -2.51 -18.31 9.76
CA THR A 76 -2.15 -17.22 10.70
C THR A 76 -0.66 -16.85 10.63
N THR A 77 0.21 -17.82 10.32
CA THR A 77 1.65 -17.64 10.08
C THR A 77 1.99 -16.60 9.00
N GLY A 78 1.26 -16.55 7.88
CA GLY A 78 1.53 -15.57 6.80
C GLY A 78 1.22 -14.14 7.23
N LEU A 79 0.15 -13.97 7.99
CA LEU A 79 -0.24 -12.69 8.57
C LEU A 79 0.78 -12.22 9.61
N TYR A 80 1.27 -13.13 10.46
CA TYR A 80 2.32 -12.84 11.45
C TYR A 80 3.64 -12.44 10.79
N LEU A 81 4.07 -13.18 9.76
CA LEU A 81 5.33 -12.90 9.06
C LEU A 81 5.31 -11.53 8.36
N TYR A 82 4.19 -11.17 7.76
CA TYR A 82 4.01 -9.86 7.13
C TYR A 82 3.95 -8.72 8.15
N THR A 83 3.24 -8.93 9.28
CA THR A 83 3.21 -7.94 10.37
C THR A 83 4.62 -7.73 10.95
N PHE A 84 5.37 -8.81 11.10
CA PHE A 84 6.74 -8.78 11.58
C PHE A 84 7.69 -8.06 10.61
N SER A 85 7.56 -8.30 9.31
CA SER A 85 8.35 -7.59 8.30
C SER A 85 8.09 -6.09 8.29
N GLY A 86 6.83 -5.67 8.46
CA GLY A 86 6.45 -4.26 8.64
C GLY A 86 7.07 -3.63 9.90
N PHE A 87 7.09 -4.36 11.01
CA PHE A 87 7.73 -3.91 12.25
C PHE A 87 9.26 -3.74 12.09
N ILE A 88 9.92 -4.68 11.41
CA ILE A 88 11.35 -4.55 11.07
C ILE A 88 11.58 -3.32 10.20
N MET A 89 10.74 -3.11 9.19
CA MET A 89 10.83 -1.97 8.28
C MET A 89 10.70 -0.64 9.04
N LEU A 90 9.76 -0.55 9.98
CA LEU A 90 9.57 0.59 10.87
C LEU A 90 10.79 0.80 11.79
N ALA A 91 11.31 -0.27 12.38
CA ALA A 91 12.49 -0.23 13.26
C ALA A 91 13.73 0.26 12.50
N LEU A 92 13.97 -0.21 11.28
CA LEU A 92 15.07 0.24 10.42
C LEU A 92 14.92 1.73 10.08
N ALA A 93 13.71 2.19 9.77
CA ALA A 93 13.45 3.61 9.52
C ALA A 93 13.69 4.47 10.77
N ALA A 94 13.27 4.01 11.95
CA ALA A 94 13.49 4.70 13.22
C ALA A 94 14.99 4.76 13.58
N VAL A 95 15.74 3.67 13.39
CA VAL A 95 17.19 3.66 13.59
C VAL A 95 17.89 4.62 12.61
N GLY A 96 17.45 4.67 11.35
CA GLY A 96 17.95 5.64 10.37
C GLY A 96 17.73 7.10 10.78
N LEU A 97 16.59 7.40 11.41
CA LEU A 97 16.30 8.71 11.98
C LEU A 97 17.20 9.05 13.18
N LEU A 98 17.33 8.12 14.14
CA LEU A 98 18.09 8.32 15.38
C LEU A 98 19.60 8.42 15.14
N LYS A 99 20.16 7.55 14.28
CA LYS A 99 21.61 7.55 13.97
C LYS A 99 22.09 8.86 13.35
N THR A 100 21.18 9.57 12.69
CA THR A 100 21.52 10.78 11.95
C THR A 100 21.05 12.07 12.64
N ALA A 101 20.43 11.95 13.82
CA ALA A 101 20.15 13.05 14.73
C ALA A 101 21.32 13.33 15.70
N ARG A 102 22.38 12.51 15.64
CA ARG A 102 23.67 12.70 16.29
C ARG A 102 24.69 13.13 15.23
#